data_AF-A0A838D709-F1
#
_entry.id   AF-A0A838D709-F1
#
_cell.length_a   1.000
_cell.length_b   1.000
_cell.length_c   1.000
_cell.angle_alpha   90.00
_cell.angle_beta   90.00
_cell.angle_gamma   90.00
#
_symmetry.space_group_name_H-M   'P 1'
#
loop_
_entity.id
_entity.type
_entity.pdbx_description
1 polymer ?
#
loop_
_entity_poly.entity_id
_entity_poly.type
_entity_poly.pdbx_seq_one_letter_code
_entity_poly.pdbx_strand_id
1 'polypeptide(L)'
;MFALNQKATANEMQRVLRKDGRIGIATWPPELAVGRMYAMISQYAPTVQNNQSLPLPLPPMQWGIPSKVQELLEDVKEIFFERDTIEYPILSPNHYWQEMITKSGSMIQLIRALEKENKVEKIESIRQDYLKTLEPYIHGNIVRLGYLLTIATKR
;
A
#
# COMPACT_ATOMS: atom_id res chain seq x y z
N MET A 1 1.14 1.24 5.30
CA MET A 1 0.21 0.53 6.22
C MET A 1 -1.21 1.02 5.97
N PHE A 2 -2.21 0.14 5.98
CA PHE A 2 -3.62 0.52 5.82
C PHE A 2 -4.21 0.89 7.17
N ALA A 3 -4.34 2.19 7.43
CA ALA A 3 -4.89 2.73 8.67
C ALA A 3 -5.78 3.93 8.34
N LEU A 4 -7.07 3.86 8.71
CA LEU A 4 -8.04 4.92 8.43
C LEU A 4 -7.63 6.25 9.11
N ASN A 5 -7.19 6.17 10.36
CA ASN A 5 -6.62 7.30 11.09
C ASN A 5 -5.15 7.01 11.43
N GLN A 6 -4.24 7.43 10.57
CA GLN A 6 -2.80 7.15 10.70
C GLN A 6 -2.22 7.70 12.00
N LYS A 7 -2.64 8.90 12.43
CA LYS A 7 -2.17 9.52 13.68
C LYS A 7 -2.62 8.72 14.90
N ALA A 8 -3.89 8.32 14.97
CA ALA A 8 -4.39 7.50 16.06
C ALA A 8 -3.66 6.15 16.12
N THR A 9 -3.43 5.51 14.97
CA THR A 9 -2.64 4.26 14.89
C THR A 9 -1.21 4.46 15.39
N ALA A 10 -0.53 5.52 14.96
CA ALA A 10 0.83 5.82 15.40
C ALA A 10 0.91 6.09 16.91
N ASN A 11 -0.04 6.87 17.45
CA ASN A 11 -0.14 7.14 18.88
C ASN A 11 -0.34 5.85 19.68
N GLU A 12 -1.23 4.98 19.21
CA GLU A 12 -1.50 3.73 19.90
C GLU A 12 -0.30 2.78 19.87
N MET A 13 0.39 2.67 18.73
CA MET A 13 1.65 1.90 18.64
C MET A 13 2.70 2.36 19.65
N GLN A 14 2.80 3.66 19.91
CA GLN A 14 3.74 4.22 20.88
C GLN A 14 3.24 4.04 22.33
N ARG A 15 1.94 4.18 22.57
CA ARG A 15 1.30 4.06 23.90
C ARG A 15 1.42 2.65 24.48
N VAL A 16 1.31 1.62 23.65
CA VAL A 16 1.35 0.22 24.11
C VAL A 16 2.75 -0.30 24.38
N LEU A 17 3.79 0.45 24.00
CA LEU A 17 5.17 0.08 24.28
C LEU A 17 5.60 0.56 25.66
N ARG A 18 6.32 -0.30 26.37
CA ARG A 18 7.13 0.14 27.52
C ARG A 18 8.21 1.10 27.05
N LYS A 19 8.73 1.90 27.99
CA LYS A 19 9.96 2.69 27.78
C LYS A 19 11.07 1.81 27.21
N ASP A 20 11.80 2.32 26.21
CA ASP A 20 12.84 1.62 25.46
C ASP A 20 12.35 0.38 24.68
N GLY A 21 11.02 0.21 24.50
CA GLY A 21 10.43 -0.77 23.60
C GLY A 21 10.70 -0.46 22.12
N ARG A 22 10.63 -1.47 21.25
CA ARG A 22 10.93 -1.32 19.81
C ARG A 22 9.67 -1.32 18.95
N ILE A 23 9.64 -0.44 17.97
CA ILE A 23 8.71 -0.45 16.83
C ILE A 23 9.49 -0.98 15.61
N GLY A 24 8.89 -1.91 14.88
CA GLY A 24 9.34 -2.35 13.57
C GLY A 24 8.15 -2.39 12.61
N ILE A 25 8.21 -1.63 11.52
CA ILE A 25 7.16 -1.64 10.49
C ILE A 25 7.77 -1.73 9.08
N ALA A 26 7.18 -2.56 8.24
CA ALA A 26 7.47 -2.63 6.82
C ALA A 26 6.32 -2.02 6.03
N THR A 27 6.61 -1.04 5.18
CA THR A 27 5.60 -0.22 4.51
C THR A 27 5.95 -0.05 3.04
N TRP A 28 4.98 0.36 2.23
CA TRP A 28 5.12 0.48 0.78
C TRP A 28 5.41 1.93 0.40
N PRO A 29 6.59 2.26 -0.14
CA PRO A 29 6.89 3.59 -0.66
C PRO A 29 6.07 3.90 -1.92
N PRO A 30 5.56 5.14 -2.07
CA PRO A 30 4.75 5.55 -3.22
C PRO A 30 5.49 5.44 -4.56
N GLU A 31 6.82 5.56 -4.56
CA GLU A 31 7.66 5.56 -5.76
C GLU A 31 7.99 4.15 -6.30
N LEU A 32 7.71 3.09 -5.52
CA LEU A 32 8.03 1.70 -5.84
C LEU A 32 6.80 0.92 -6.35
N ALA A 33 7.00 -0.34 -6.74
CA ALA A 33 6.01 -1.19 -7.44
C ALA A 33 4.59 -1.12 -6.83
N VAL A 34 4.46 -1.42 -5.54
CA VAL A 34 3.16 -1.43 -4.85
C VAL A 34 2.56 -0.02 -4.77
N GLY A 35 3.38 1.00 -4.53
CA GLY A 35 2.93 2.40 -4.50
C GLY A 35 2.37 2.86 -5.84
N ARG A 36 3.08 2.58 -6.93
CA ARG A 36 2.64 2.90 -8.30
C ARG A 36 1.40 2.13 -8.71
N MET A 37 1.34 0.85 -8.35
CA MET A 37 0.16 0.00 -8.56
C MET A 37 -1.07 0.61 -7.89
N TYR A 38 -0.99 1.02 -6.61
CA TYR A 38 -2.11 1.65 -5.91
C TYR A 38 -2.47 3.03 -6.47
N ALA A 39 -1.48 3.83 -6.89
CA ALA A 39 -1.74 5.09 -7.56
C ALA A 39 -2.53 4.89 -8.87
N MET A 40 -2.17 3.89 -9.67
CA MET A 40 -2.93 3.53 -10.88
C MET A 40 -4.33 3.03 -10.54
N ILE A 41 -4.48 2.08 -9.62
CA ILE A 41 -5.80 1.53 -9.23
C ILE A 41 -6.74 2.64 -8.73
N SER A 42 -6.23 3.64 -8.03
CA SER A 42 -7.05 4.76 -7.53
C SER A 42 -7.77 5.55 -8.61
N GLN A 43 -7.27 5.52 -9.86
CA GLN A 43 -7.91 6.17 -11.02
C GLN A 43 -9.17 5.43 -11.48
N TYR A 44 -9.28 4.16 -11.13
CA TYR A 44 -10.39 3.28 -11.47
C TYR A 44 -11.36 3.04 -10.31
N ALA A 45 -10.97 3.43 -9.10
CA ALA A 45 -11.83 3.32 -7.94
C ALA A 45 -13.15 4.06 -8.24
N PRO A 46 -14.30 3.39 -8.05
CA PRO A 46 -15.57 4.06 -8.24
C PRO A 46 -15.57 5.30 -7.35
N THR A 47 -16.02 6.43 -7.93
CA THR A 47 -16.14 7.68 -7.19
C THR A 47 -17.01 7.38 -5.99
N VAL A 48 -16.39 7.17 -4.82
CA VAL A 48 -17.14 7.06 -3.57
C VAL A 48 -17.81 8.42 -3.46
N GLN A 49 -19.10 8.48 -3.80
CA GLN A 49 -19.85 9.71 -3.69
C GLN A 49 -19.64 10.17 -2.26
N ASN A 50 -19.05 11.36 -2.16
CA ASN A 50 -18.77 12.09 -0.94
C ASN A 50 -20.10 12.27 -0.19
N ASN A 51 -20.53 11.26 0.55
CA ASN A 51 -21.52 11.44 1.60
C ASN A 51 -20.76 12.13 2.74
N GLN A 52 -20.77 13.44 2.59
CA GLN A 52 -20.28 14.51 3.45
C GLN A 52 -20.26 14.12 4.93
N SER A 53 -19.07 14.17 5.53
CA SER A 53 -18.75 14.68 6.90
C SER A 53 -17.36 14.25 7.38
N LEU A 54 -16.68 13.31 6.71
CA LEU A 54 -15.35 12.83 7.11
C LEU A 54 -14.28 13.10 6.04
N PRO A 55 -13.08 13.58 6.41
CA PRO A 55 -11.96 13.69 5.48
C PRO A 55 -11.62 12.29 4.93
N LEU A 56 -11.28 12.23 3.63
CA LEU A 56 -10.84 10.99 3.00
C LEU A 56 -9.62 10.43 3.76
N PRO A 57 -9.57 9.11 4.01
CA PRO A 57 -8.44 8.51 4.69
C PRO A 57 -7.16 8.77 3.89
N LEU A 58 -6.08 9.11 4.60
CA LEU A 58 -4.77 9.31 3.98
C LEU A 58 -4.31 8.03 3.27
N PRO A 59 -3.69 8.13 2.08
CA PRO A 59 -3.22 6.96 1.36
C PRO A 59 -2.28 6.09 2.22
N PRO A 60 -2.39 4.76 2.15
CA PRO A 60 -1.55 3.84 2.93
C PRO A 60 -0.05 3.97 2.63
N MET A 61 0.28 4.56 1.48
CA MET A 61 1.65 4.83 1.01
C MET A 61 2.32 5.99 1.76
N GLN A 62 1.58 6.82 2.51
CA GLN A 62 2.17 7.86 3.37
C GLN A 62 3.13 7.26 4.41
N TRP A 63 2.85 6.04 4.87
CA TRP A 63 3.73 5.27 5.74
C TRP A 63 5.05 4.83 5.08
N GLY A 64 5.16 4.93 3.75
CA GLY A 64 6.38 4.63 3.01
C GLY A 64 7.28 5.85 2.78
N ILE A 65 6.93 7.01 3.34
CA ILE A 65 7.69 8.26 3.24
C ILE A 65 8.39 8.52 4.58
N PRO A 66 9.73 8.49 4.67
CA PRO A 66 10.45 8.64 5.93
C PRO A 66 10.08 9.88 6.75
N SER A 67 9.93 11.05 6.11
CA SER A 67 9.54 12.29 6.79
C SER A 67 8.13 12.21 7.40
N LYS A 68 7.18 11.57 6.71
CA LYS A 68 5.83 11.35 7.24
C LYS A 68 5.81 10.37 8.40
N VAL A 69 6.65 9.34 8.35
CA VAL A 69 6.80 8.40 9.46
C VAL A 69 7.41 9.10 10.69
N GLN A 70 8.38 9.99 10.51
CA GLN A 70 8.93 10.82 11.58
C GLN A 70 7.88 11.76 12.18
N GLU A 71 7.03 12.38 11.36
CA GLU A 71 5.90 13.20 11.84
C GLU A 71 4.87 12.38 12.64
N LEU A 72 4.65 11.12 12.29
CA LEU A 72 3.68 10.24 12.96
C LEU A 72 4.22 9.63 14.27
N LEU A 73 5.51 9.27 14.29
CA LEU A 73 6.18 8.65 15.44
C LEU A 73 6.90 9.72 16.28
N GLU A 74 6.12 10.59 16.91
CA GLU A 74 6.61 11.77 17.64
C GLU A 74 7.43 11.42 18.91
N ASP A 75 7.12 10.29 19.54
CA ASP A 75 7.56 9.85 20.88
C ASP A 75 8.56 8.67 20.82
N VAL A 76 9.43 8.70 19.81
CA VAL A 76 10.50 7.71 19.59
C VAL A 76 11.89 8.37 19.45
N LYS A 77 12.93 7.57 19.63
CA LYS A 77 14.34 7.90 19.38
C LYS A 77 14.97 6.84 18.47
N GLU A 78 16.16 7.12 17.95
CA GLU A 78 16.96 6.16 17.17
C GLU A 78 16.20 5.59 15.96
N ILE A 79 15.47 6.44 15.22
CA ILE A 79 14.74 5.99 14.05
C ILE A 79 15.71 5.62 12.92
N PHE A 80 15.57 4.39 12.43
CA PHE A 80 16.34 3.82 11.34
C PHE A 80 15.40 3.48 10.18
N PHE A 81 15.85 3.79 8.96
CA PHE A 81 15.15 3.52 7.72
C PHE A 81 16.03 2.71 6.80
N GLU A 82 15.47 1.64 6.24
CA GLU A 82 16.12 0.81 5.23
C GLU A 82 15.13 0.47 4.13
N ARG A 83 15.63 0.38 2.89
CA ARG A 83 14.83 -0.09 1.76
C ARG A 83 15.34 -1.47 1.37
N ASP A 84 14.41 -2.35 1.07
CA ASP A 84 14.71 -3.68 0.57
C ASP A 84 13.58 -4.15 -0.36
N THR A 85 13.73 -5.32 -0.97
CA THR A 85 12.86 -5.82 -2.03
C THR A 85 12.47 -7.27 -1.78
N ILE A 86 11.17 -7.54 -1.79
CA ILE A 86 10.65 -8.90 -1.83
C ILE A 86 10.68 -9.36 -3.28
N GLU A 87 11.26 -10.53 -3.53
CA GLU A 87 11.19 -11.22 -4.81
C GLU A 87 9.98 -12.15 -4.80
N TYR A 88 8.89 -11.72 -5.45
CA TYR A 88 7.63 -12.46 -5.50
C TYR A 88 7.57 -13.34 -6.76
N PRO A 89 7.61 -14.68 -6.66
CA PRO A 89 7.58 -15.54 -7.83
C PRO A 89 6.21 -15.53 -8.52
N ILE A 90 6.20 -15.48 -9.85
CA ILE A 90 5.01 -15.49 -10.69
C ILE A 90 5.17 -16.43 -11.88
N LEU A 91 4.10 -17.12 -12.28
CA LEU A 91 4.13 -17.97 -13.48
C LEU A 91 4.13 -17.13 -14.77
N SER A 92 3.47 -15.97 -14.73
CA SER A 92 3.43 -14.97 -15.79
C SER A 92 2.83 -13.67 -15.24
N PRO A 93 2.96 -12.53 -15.92
CA PRO A 93 2.28 -11.29 -15.53
C PRO A 93 0.75 -11.46 -15.46
N ASN A 94 0.15 -12.23 -16.39
CA ASN A 94 -1.27 -12.53 -16.37
C ASN A 94 -1.68 -13.42 -15.18
N HIS A 95 -0.85 -14.39 -14.81
CA HIS A 95 -1.07 -15.16 -13.59
C HIS A 95 -1.06 -14.26 -12.35
N TYR A 96 -0.10 -13.33 -12.27
CA TYR A 96 -0.03 -12.37 -11.16
C TYR A 96 -1.29 -11.49 -11.06
N TRP A 97 -1.78 -10.99 -12.19
CA TRP A 97 -3.06 -10.28 -12.23
C TRP A 97 -4.21 -11.11 -11.66
N GLN A 98 -4.38 -12.35 -12.13
CA GLN A 98 -5.44 -13.25 -11.66
C GLN A 98 -5.35 -13.51 -10.15
N GLU A 99 -4.14 -13.74 -9.65
CA GLU A 99 -3.89 -13.90 -8.23
C GLU A 99 -4.28 -12.64 -7.44
N MET A 100 -3.91 -11.46 -7.94
CA MET A 100 -4.18 -10.20 -7.26
C MET A 100 -5.67 -9.89 -7.19
N ILE A 101 -6.44 -10.08 -8.27
CA ILE A 101 -7.89 -9.84 -8.23
C ILE A 101 -8.69 -10.86 -7.42
N THR A 102 -8.10 -12.01 -7.10
CA THR A 102 -8.76 -13.07 -6.32
C THR A 102 -8.32 -13.13 -4.85
N LYS A 103 -7.13 -12.60 -4.52
CA LYS A 103 -6.56 -12.67 -3.16
C LYS A 103 -6.32 -11.31 -2.50
N SER A 104 -6.13 -10.23 -3.26
CA SER A 104 -5.93 -8.90 -2.66
C SER A 104 -7.28 -8.27 -2.32
N GLY A 105 -7.52 -8.01 -1.03
CA GLY A 105 -8.77 -7.44 -0.54
C GLY A 105 -9.20 -6.15 -1.24
N SER A 106 -8.25 -5.26 -1.57
CA SER A 106 -8.55 -4.02 -2.30
C SER A 106 -8.90 -4.27 -3.77
N MET A 107 -8.24 -5.24 -4.41
CA MET A 107 -8.55 -5.59 -5.81
C MET A 107 -9.90 -6.29 -5.92
N ILE A 108 -10.19 -7.22 -5.00
CA ILE A 108 -11.50 -7.88 -4.92
C ILE A 108 -12.61 -6.85 -4.77
N GLN A 109 -12.44 -5.86 -3.89
CA GLN A 109 -13.43 -4.79 -3.71
C GLN A 109 -13.58 -3.91 -4.95
N LEU A 110 -12.48 -3.58 -5.64
CA LEU A 110 -12.53 -2.84 -6.91
C LEU A 110 -13.35 -3.58 -7.96
N ILE A 111 -13.04 -4.87 -8.20
CA ILE A 111 -13.74 -5.68 -9.20
C ILE A 111 -15.23 -5.78 -8.85
N ARG A 112 -15.57 -6.11 -7.60
CA ARG A 112 -16.98 -6.17 -7.14
C ARG A 112 -17.72 -4.85 -7.31
N ALA A 113 -17.05 -3.73 -7.07
CA ALA A 113 -17.69 -2.43 -7.23
C ALA A 113 -17.94 -2.09 -8.71
N LEU A 114 -17.02 -2.46 -9.61
CA LEU A 114 -17.22 -2.33 -11.06
C LEU A 114 -18.35 -3.22 -11.58
N GLU A 115 -18.44 -4.46 -11.08
CA GLU A 115 -19.56 -5.37 -11.39
C GLU A 115 -20.90 -4.77 -10.94
N LYS A 116 -20.97 -4.24 -9.71
CA LYS A 116 -22.18 -3.59 -9.18
C LYS A 116 -22.61 -2.37 -9.97
N GLU A 117 -21.65 -1.62 -10.53
CA GLU A 117 -21.92 -0.45 -11.37
C GLU A 117 -22.15 -0.80 -12.86
N ASN A 118 -22.15 -2.08 -13.21
CA ASN A 118 -22.26 -2.57 -14.58
C ASN A 118 -21.17 -1.97 -15.52
N LYS A 119 -19.94 -1.84 -15.00
CA LYS A 119 -18.74 -1.31 -15.69
C LYS A 119 -17.68 -2.40 -15.92
N VAL A 120 -18.12 -3.63 -16.18
CA VAL A 120 -17.27 -4.82 -16.33
C VAL A 120 -16.28 -4.66 -17.49
N GLU A 121 -16.64 -3.89 -18.51
CA GLU A 121 -15.78 -3.56 -19.65
C GLU A 121 -14.48 -2.85 -19.24
N LYS A 122 -14.47 -2.15 -18.09
CA LYS A 122 -13.27 -1.48 -17.57
C LYS A 122 -12.23 -2.43 -17.00
N ILE A 123 -12.61 -3.66 -16.65
CA ILE A 123 -11.70 -4.64 -16.04
C ILE A 123 -10.50 -4.91 -16.96
N GLU A 124 -10.74 -4.99 -18.26
CA GLU A 124 -9.67 -5.23 -19.24
C GLU A 124 -8.71 -4.04 -19.34
N SER A 125 -9.22 -2.79 -19.32
CA SER A 125 -8.37 -1.60 -19.26
C SER A 125 -7.54 -1.56 -17.99
N ILE A 126 -8.14 -1.89 -16.83
CA ILE A 126 -7.42 -1.99 -15.56
C ILE A 126 -6.31 -3.04 -15.63
N ARG A 127 -6.61 -4.21 -16.22
CA ARG A 127 -5.61 -5.26 -16.40
C ARG A 127 -4.43 -4.76 -17.24
N GLN A 128 -4.69 -4.10 -18.36
CA GLN A 128 -3.63 -3.57 -19.24
C GLN A 128 -2.75 -2.55 -18.51
N ASP A 129 -3.36 -1.60 -17.80
CA ASP A 129 -2.63 -0.59 -17.02
C ASP A 129 -1.89 -1.21 -15.84
N TYR A 130 -2.46 -2.23 -15.20
CA TYR A 130 -1.83 -2.99 -14.13
C TYR A 130 -0.54 -3.65 -14.59
N LEU A 131 -0.59 -4.38 -15.70
CA LEU A 131 0.56 -5.05 -16.26
C LEU A 131 1.62 -4.05 -16.73
N LYS A 132 1.21 -2.98 -17.42
CA LYS A 132 2.11 -1.90 -17.85
C LYS A 132 2.78 -1.19 -16.68
N THR A 133 2.04 -0.94 -15.60
CA THR A 133 2.57 -0.28 -14.39
C THR A 133 3.65 -1.14 -13.72
N LEU A 134 3.49 -2.46 -13.75
CA LEU A 134 4.40 -3.39 -13.09
C LEU A 134 5.53 -3.91 -13.98
N GLU A 135 5.43 -3.77 -15.30
CA GLU A 135 6.43 -4.23 -16.27
C GLU A 135 7.89 -3.87 -15.87
N PRO A 136 8.22 -2.64 -15.43
CA PRO A 136 9.60 -2.30 -15.03
C PRO A 136 10.10 -3.03 -13.78
N TYR A 137 9.20 -3.67 -13.03
CA TYR A 137 9.49 -4.39 -11.79
C TYR A 137 9.47 -5.91 -11.97
N ILE A 138 9.22 -6.40 -13.19
CA ILE A 138 9.17 -7.82 -13.51
C ILE A 138 10.50 -8.23 -14.17
N HIS A 139 11.22 -9.15 -13.52
CA HIS A 139 12.44 -9.74 -14.05
C HIS A 139 12.29 -11.26 -14.15
N GLY A 140 12.18 -11.77 -15.38
CA GLY A 140 11.83 -13.18 -15.59
C GLY A 140 10.49 -13.51 -14.93
N ASN A 141 10.50 -14.49 -14.04
CA ASN A 141 9.33 -14.97 -13.29
C ASN A 141 9.24 -14.37 -11.88
N ILE A 142 9.77 -13.17 -11.67
CA ILE A 142 9.80 -12.50 -10.36
C ILE A 142 9.24 -11.08 -10.51
N VAL A 143 8.29 -10.71 -9.65
CA VAL A 143 7.89 -9.32 -9.41
C VAL A 143 8.66 -8.80 -8.20
N ARG A 144 9.39 -7.71 -8.38
CA ARG A 144 10.20 -7.08 -7.32
C ARG A 144 9.38 -6.04 -6.58
N LEU A 145 9.02 -6.34 -5.33
CA LEU A 145 8.18 -5.50 -4.48
C LEU A 145 9.04 -4.80 -3.43
N GLY A 146 9.46 -3.57 -3.74
CA GLY A 146 10.26 -2.75 -2.82
C GLY A 146 9.45 -2.22 -1.63
N TYR A 147 10.03 -2.26 -0.44
CA TYR A 147 9.44 -1.78 0.81
C TYR A 147 10.41 -0.90 1.61
N LEU A 148 9.87 -0.14 2.55
CA LEU A 148 10.60 0.62 3.57
C LEU A 148 10.46 -0.08 4.91
N LEU A 149 11.57 -0.51 5.49
CA LEU A 149 11.66 -0.94 6.88
C LEU A 149 11.94 0.28 7.76
N THR A 150 11.09 0.50 8.75
CA THR A 150 11.31 1.47 9.82
C THR A 150 11.51 0.74 11.13
N ILE A 151 12.59 1.06 11.84
CA ILE A 151 12.84 0.61 13.21
C ILE A 151 12.98 1.86 14.09
N ALA A 152 12.34 1.88 15.25
CA ALA A 152 12.48 2.98 16.21
C ALA A 152 12.37 2.48 17.65
N THR A 153 12.93 3.23 18.60
CA THR A 153 12.89 2.93 20.03
C THR A 153 11.97 3.92 20.75
N LYS A 154 11.02 3.43 21.54
CA LYS A 154 10.12 4.25 22.37
C LYS A 154 10.90 5.04 23.42
N ARG A 155 10.63 6.33 23.55
CA ARG A 155 11.23 7.17 24.61
C ARG A 155 10.71 6.82 26.01
#